data_AF-A0A9Q4ADM7-F1
#
_entry.id   AF-A0A9Q4ADM7-F1
#
_cell.length_a   1.000
_cell.length_b   1.000
_cell.length_c   1.000
_cell.angle_alpha   90.00
_cell.angle_beta   90.00
_cell.angle_gamma   90.00
#
_symmetry.space_group_name_H-M   'P 1'
#
loop_
_entity.id
_entity.type
_entity.pdbx_description
1 polymer ?
#
loop_
_entity_poly.entity_id
_entity_poly.type
_entity_poly.pdbx_seq_one_letter_code
_entity_poly.pdbx_strand_id
1 'polypeptide(L)'
;MSNNNTFQEVWRAFINATKKLLETHKWIYLFLIYIAWLAMEAFSNSESGMVFILCTTISIVSLGIYGNTKNYSETALSFILGLFTVFSTTWNSKLFMIFISFYLLFNIVIFMISSIRLAAKQEMIITQAAVKYRDRNYDEVFKILKKISDMSSKNGQLGPIEKAEIIRFLSYRKIDIEYLSEAINVVELIKTVQQCELSEALTLFYNLYALDVISGGNEFSGDRIIRMMDEIVVLPVSHEEFYYLFNKLKKKVMRKEITFINLMRKIKEYIYKGMDVEEIVQELSY
;
A
#
# COMPACT_ATOMS: atom_id res chain seq x y z
N MET A 1 -6.34 -25.93 15.11
CA MET A 1 -4.97 -26.36 14.75
C MET A 1 -4.60 -25.68 13.43
N SER A 2 -3.93 -24.52 13.46
CA SER A 2 -3.60 -23.74 12.25
C SER A 2 -2.49 -22.71 12.54
N ASN A 3 -1.30 -23.16 12.96
CA ASN A 3 -0.15 -22.25 13.16
C ASN A 3 1.16 -22.77 12.56
N ASN A 4 1.26 -24.04 12.19
CA ASN A 4 2.50 -24.60 11.60
C ASN A 4 2.67 -24.29 10.11
N ASN A 5 1.59 -24.04 9.36
CA ASN A 5 1.66 -23.81 7.92
C ASN A 5 2.11 -22.39 7.58
N THR A 6 1.68 -21.39 8.37
CA THR A 6 1.99 -19.98 8.15
C THR A 6 3.48 -19.69 8.27
N PHE A 7 4.18 -20.25 9.28
CA PHE A 7 5.62 -20.04 9.42
C PHE A 7 6.41 -20.72 8.30
N GLN A 8 6.05 -21.94 7.91
CA GLN A 8 6.70 -22.65 6.80
C GLN A 8 6.46 -21.96 5.45
N GLU A 9 5.27 -21.42 5.21
CA GLU A 9 4.95 -20.64 4.02
C GLU A 9 5.72 -19.32 3.99
N VAL A 10 5.79 -18.59 5.11
CA VAL A 10 6.60 -17.38 5.23
C VAL A 10 8.09 -17.67 5.03
N TRP A 11 8.59 -18.79 5.57
CA TRP A 11 9.99 -19.21 5.39
C TRP A 11 10.29 -19.60 3.94
N ARG A 12 9.39 -20.33 3.27
CA ARG A 12 9.51 -20.65 1.84
C ARG A 12 9.43 -19.40 0.97
N ALA A 13 8.53 -18.48 1.27
CA ALA A 13 8.44 -17.19 0.61
C ALA A 13 9.73 -16.38 0.83
N PHE A 14 10.32 -16.44 2.02
CA PHE A 14 11.61 -15.83 2.32
C PHE A 14 12.74 -16.41 1.47
N ILE A 15 12.87 -17.74 1.42
CA ILE A 15 13.86 -18.42 0.57
C ILE A 15 13.66 -18.08 -0.91
N ASN A 16 12.41 -18.04 -1.38
CA ASN A 16 12.13 -17.73 -2.78
C ASN A 16 12.40 -16.25 -3.11
N ALA A 17 12.07 -15.34 -2.20
CA ALA A 17 12.35 -13.92 -2.36
C ALA A 17 13.87 -13.66 -2.35
N THR A 18 14.61 -14.27 -1.42
CA THR A 18 16.07 -14.16 -1.37
C THR A 18 16.71 -14.75 -2.63
N LYS A 19 16.26 -15.91 -3.09
CA LYS A 19 16.73 -16.55 -4.33
C LYS A 19 16.49 -15.64 -5.55
N LYS A 20 15.29 -15.08 -5.70
CA LYS A 20 14.95 -14.19 -6.81
C LYS A 20 15.75 -12.88 -6.76
N LEU A 21 15.97 -12.34 -5.56
CA LEU A 21 16.77 -11.13 -5.35
C LEU A 21 18.26 -11.37 -5.66
N LEU A 22 18.79 -12.53 -5.29
CA LEU A 22 20.14 -12.98 -5.65
C LEU A 22 20.32 -13.20 -7.15
N GLU A 23 19.31 -13.75 -7.83
CA GLU A 23 19.31 -13.95 -9.29
C GLU A 23 19.27 -12.62 -10.04
N THR A 24 18.50 -11.65 -9.55
CA THR A 24 18.30 -10.33 -10.19
C THR A 24 19.48 -9.39 -9.95
N HIS A 25 20.06 -9.41 -8.74
CA HIS A 25 21.11 -8.51 -8.32
C HIS A 25 22.32 -9.28 -7.81
N LYS A 26 23.14 -9.78 -8.74
CA LYS A 26 24.33 -10.61 -8.48
C LYS A 26 25.34 -9.96 -7.51
N TRP A 27 25.37 -8.63 -7.41
CA TRP A 27 26.23 -7.92 -6.45
C TRP A 27 25.84 -8.17 -4.98
N ILE A 28 24.57 -8.47 -4.71
CA ILE A 28 24.09 -8.82 -3.35
C ILE A 28 24.70 -10.14 -2.90
N TYR A 29 24.89 -11.09 -3.82
CA TYR A 29 25.58 -12.35 -3.52
C TYR A 29 27.04 -12.12 -3.13
N LEU A 30 27.76 -11.29 -3.89
CA LEU A 30 29.15 -10.92 -3.58
C LEU A 30 29.24 -10.18 -2.24
N PHE A 31 28.27 -9.30 -1.95
CA PHE A 31 28.20 -8.58 -0.69
C PHE A 31 27.92 -9.51 0.51
N LEU A 32 27.05 -10.50 0.37
CA LEU A 32 26.80 -11.50 1.41
C LEU A 32 28.02 -12.41 1.64
N ILE A 33 28.72 -12.81 0.57
CA ILE A 33 30.00 -13.53 0.70
C ILE A 33 31.02 -12.69 1.44
N TYR A 34 31.11 -11.39 1.13
CA TYR A 34 32.02 -10.47 1.80
C TYR A 34 31.70 -10.33 3.30
N ILE A 35 30.42 -10.19 3.67
CA ILE A 35 29.99 -10.19 5.08
C ILE A 35 30.33 -11.53 5.76
N ALA A 36 30.10 -12.66 5.08
CA ALA A 36 30.40 -13.98 5.63
C ALA A 36 31.92 -14.18 5.82
N TRP A 37 32.73 -13.68 4.90
CA TRP A 37 34.18 -13.68 5.01
C TRP A 37 34.66 -12.82 6.19
N LEU A 38 34.14 -11.60 6.35
CA LEU A 38 34.41 -10.73 7.50
C LEU A 38 34.01 -11.40 8.83
N ALA A 39 32.90 -12.14 8.84
CA ALA A 39 32.45 -12.91 10.01
C ALA A 39 33.41 -14.08 10.34
N MET A 40 33.90 -14.80 9.33
CA MET A 40 34.87 -15.89 9.53
C MET A 40 36.22 -15.38 10.02
N GLU A 41 36.72 -14.26 9.46
CA GLU A 41 37.97 -13.63 9.90
C GLU A 41 37.87 -13.12 11.35
N ALA A 42 36.70 -12.57 11.71
CA ALA A 42 36.39 -12.16 13.08
C ALA A 42 36.32 -13.35 14.07
N PHE A 43 35.82 -14.51 13.64
CA PHE A 43 35.73 -15.70 14.49
C PHE A 43 37.09 -16.38 14.73
N SER A 44 38.02 -16.28 13.79
CA SER A 44 39.33 -16.96 13.86
C SER A 44 40.27 -16.46 14.96
N ASN A 45 39.98 -15.34 15.63
CA ASN A 45 40.79 -14.81 16.74
C ASN A 45 40.06 -15.02 18.09
N SER A 46 40.75 -15.58 19.09
CA SER A 46 40.10 -15.99 20.35
C SER A 46 39.51 -14.84 21.18
N GLU A 47 40.07 -13.63 21.07
CA GLU A 47 39.56 -12.43 21.77
C GLU A 47 38.28 -11.86 21.12
N SER A 48 38.12 -11.98 19.80
CA SER A 48 36.93 -11.49 19.07
C SER A 48 35.81 -12.53 18.96
N GLY A 49 36.10 -13.81 19.26
CA GLY A 49 35.10 -14.89 19.24
C GLY A 49 33.97 -14.68 20.25
N MET A 50 34.26 -14.23 21.49
CA MET A 50 33.22 -13.94 22.48
C MET A 50 32.33 -12.76 22.06
N VAL A 51 32.93 -11.71 21.52
CA VAL A 51 32.20 -10.55 20.97
C VAL A 51 31.26 -11.00 19.85
N PHE A 52 31.75 -11.85 18.95
CA PHE A 52 30.95 -12.40 17.85
C PHE A 52 29.74 -13.21 18.35
N ILE A 53 29.92 -14.07 19.37
CA ILE A 53 28.83 -14.84 19.99
C ILE A 53 27.79 -13.91 20.63
N LEU A 54 28.23 -12.86 21.33
CA LEU A 54 27.32 -11.88 21.93
C LEU A 54 26.54 -11.11 20.87
N CYS A 55 27.19 -10.61 19.82
CA CYS A 55 26.53 -9.94 18.69
C CYS A 55 25.51 -10.86 17.99
N THR A 56 25.84 -12.14 17.84
CA THR A 56 24.92 -13.15 17.28
C THR A 56 23.71 -13.35 18.18
N THR A 57 23.92 -13.49 19.49
CA THR A 57 22.83 -13.65 20.47
C THR A 57 21.91 -12.43 20.47
N ILE A 58 22.46 -11.22 20.47
CA ILE A 58 21.69 -9.97 20.38
C ILE A 58 20.89 -9.93 19.08
N SER A 59 21.50 -10.30 17.94
CA SER A 59 20.81 -10.36 16.65
C SER A 59 19.60 -11.29 16.68
N ILE A 60 19.74 -12.47 17.28
CA ILE A 60 18.65 -13.45 17.41
C ILE A 60 17.53 -12.89 18.29
N VAL A 61 17.87 -12.32 19.46
CA VAL A 61 16.88 -11.74 20.38
C VAL A 61 16.16 -10.57 19.72
N SER A 62 16.87 -9.66 19.06
CA SER A 62 16.27 -8.54 18.35
C SER A 62 15.36 -9.02 17.22
N LEU A 63 15.75 -10.01 16.42
CA LEU A 63 14.85 -10.59 15.41
C LEU A 63 13.61 -11.25 16.04
N GLY A 64 13.74 -11.85 17.23
CA GLY A 64 12.61 -12.35 18.02
C GLY A 64 11.63 -11.24 18.41
N ILE A 65 12.16 -10.10 18.88
CA ILE A 65 11.36 -8.90 19.18
C ILE A 65 10.62 -8.42 17.93
N TYR A 66 11.30 -8.31 16.78
CA TYR A 66 10.67 -7.91 15.52
C TYR A 66 9.52 -8.83 15.13
N GLY A 67 9.68 -10.14 15.31
CA GLY A 67 8.64 -11.13 15.03
C GLY A 67 7.36 -10.90 15.82
N ASN A 68 7.49 -10.43 17.07
CA ASN A 68 6.35 -10.16 17.95
C ASN A 68 5.76 -8.75 17.75
N THR A 69 6.61 -7.72 17.82
CA THR A 69 6.16 -6.32 17.83
C THR A 69 5.88 -5.78 16.44
N LYS A 70 6.48 -6.38 15.40
CA LYS A 70 6.39 -5.95 13.99
C LYS A 70 6.85 -4.50 13.77
N ASN A 71 7.50 -3.90 14.76
CA ASN A 71 7.92 -2.51 14.78
C ASN A 71 9.43 -2.41 14.53
N TYR A 72 9.79 -1.77 13.42
CA TYR A 72 11.19 -1.56 13.05
C TYR A 72 11.93 -0.73 14.10
N SER A 73 11.33 0.37 14.57
CA SER A 73 12.01 1.32 15.45
C SER A 73 12.39 0.68 16.79
N GLU A 74 11.45 -0.04 17.41
CA GLU A 74 11.70 -0.74 18.67
C GLU A 74 12.78 -1.81 18.52
N THR A 75 12.74 -2.55 17.41
CA THR A 75 13.72 -3.60 17.11
C THR A 75 15.10 -3.03 16.85
N ALA A 76 15.19 -1.97 16.04
CA ALA A 76 16.44 -1.32 15.70
C ALA A 76 17.08 -0.69 16.94
N LEU A 77 16.28 -0.07 17.81
CA LEU A 77 16.78 0.47 19.08
C LEU A 77 17.30 -0.62 20.01
N SER A 78 16.54 -1.71 20.20
CA SER A 78 16.98 -2.87 20.99
C SER A 78 18.30 -3.44 20.48
N PHE A 79 18.43 -3.57 19.15
CA PHE A 79 19.64 -4.07 18.51
C PHE A 79 20.84 -3.14 18.68
N ILE A 80 20.67 -1.83 18.41
CA ILE A 80 21.74 -0.84 18.54
C ILE A 80 22.21 -0.72 19.99
N LEU A 81 21.29 -0.72 20.95
CA LEU A 81 21.63 -0.70 22.38
C LEU A 81 22.38 -1.97 22.81
N GLY A 82 21.95 -3.13 22.32
CA GLY A 82 22.66 -4.39 22.53
C GLY A 82 24.07 -4.36 21.94
N LEU A 83 24.23 -3.85 20.71
CA LEU A 83 25.56 -3.72 20.13
C LEU A 83 26.45 -2.75 20.91
N PHE A 84 25.94 -1.58 21.30
CA PHE A 84 26.75 -0.60 22.04
C PHE A 84 27.20 -1.11 23.42
N THR A 85 26.43 -1.95 24.09
CA THR A 85 26.87 -2.55 25.36
C THR A 85 28.03 -3.53 25.17
N VAL A 86 28.05 -4.29 24.08
CA VAL A 86 29.17 -5.18 23.73
C VAL A 86 30.41 -4.40 23.30
N PHE A 87 30.23 -3.29 22.59
CA PHE A 87 31.31 -2.43 22.08
C PHE A 87 31.65 -1.24 23.00
N SER A 88 31.34 -1.32 24.30
CA SER A 88 31.79 -0.34 25.32
C SER A 88 33.31 -0.42 25.61
N THR A 89 34.01 -1.33 24.92
CA THR A 89 35.45 -1.57 25.03
C THR A 89 36.26 -0.66 24.08
N THR A 90 37.58 -0.70 24.18
CA THR A 90 38.47 0.07 23.29
C THR A 90 38.30 -0.38 21.84
N TRP A 91 37.92 0.56 20.97
CA TRP A 91 37.69 0.28 19.56
C TRP A 91 38.99 -0.07 18.83
N ASN A 92 39.02 -1.25 18.22
CA ASN A 92 40.03 -1.67 17.25
C ASN A 92 39.36 -1.81 15.88
N SER A 93 40.11 -1.64 14.79
CA SER A 93 39.67 -1.85 13.41
C SER A 93 38.89 -3.16 13.23
N LYS A 94 39.31 -4.25 13.89
CA LYS A 94 38.60 -5.54 13.84
C LYS A 94 37.21 -5.48 14.49
N LEU A 95 37.10 -4.89 15.69
CA LEU A 95 35.83 -4.72 16.40
C LEU A 95 34.86 -3.83 15.62
N PHE A 96 35.39 -2.76 15.00
CA PHE A 96 34.62 -1.90 14.12
C PHE A 96 34.07 -2.63 12.88
N MET A 97 34.87 -3.48 12.25
CA MET A 97 34.39 -4.31 11.12
C MET A 97 33.29 -5.29 11.54
N ILE A 98 33.38 -5.90 12.72
CA ILE A 98 32.33 -6.77 13.28
C ILE A 98 31.04 -5.97 13.48
N PHE A 99 31.14 -4.80 14.12
CA PHE A 99 29.99 -3.93 14.36
C PHE A 99 29.25 -3.58 13.06
N ILE A 100 29.98 -3.08 12.06
CA ILE A 100 29.39 -2.72 10.75
C ILE A 100 28.77 -3.93 10.08
N SER A 101 29.43 -5.09 10.12
CA SER A 101 28.94 -6.31 9.46
C SER A 101 27.61 -6.76 10.06
N PHE A 102 27.50 -6.83 11.39
CA PHE A 102 26.26 -7.17 12.08
C PHE A 102 25.18 -6.12 11.86
N TYR A 103 25.55 -4.84 11.89
CA TYR A 103 24.61 -3.75 11.66
C TYR A 103 24.00 -3.80 10.27
N LEU A 104 24.81 -3.95 9.22
CA LEU A 104 24.31 -4.05 7.84
C LEU A 104 23.50 -5.34 7.64
N LEU A 105 24.00 -6.48 8.13
CA LEU A 105 23.29 -7.76 8.03
C LEU A 105 21.90 -7.68 8.66
N PHE A 106 21.79 -7.12 9.86
CA PHE A 106 20.53 -6.96 10.58
C PHE A 106 19.52 -6.11 9.80
N ASN A 107 19.95 -4.96 9.29
CA ASN A 107 19.09 -4.08 8.49
C ASN A 107 18.58 -4.77 7.22
N ILE A 108 19.46 -5.51 6.53
CA ILE A 108 19.11 -6.26 5.33
C ILE A 108 18.08 -7.34 5.64
N VAL A 109 18.27 -8.10 6.72
CA VAL A 109 17.32 -9.15 7.13
C VAL A 109 15.95 -8.54 7.46
N ILE A 110 15.89 -7.47 8.24
CA ILE A 110 14.60 -6.83 8.57
C ILE A 110 13.93 -6.25 7.33
N PHE A 111 14.70 -5.61 6.45
CA PHE A 111 14.18 -5.10 5.19
C PHE A 111 13.55 -6.23 4.37
N MET A 112 14.25 -7.37 4.21
CA MET A 112 13.71 -8.53 3.50
C MET A 112 12.42 -9.05 4.14
N ILE A 113 12.38 -9.26 5.46
CA ILE A 113 11.18 -9.71 6.17
C ILE A 113 10.02 -8.73 5.93
N SER A 114 10.29 -7.43 5.98
CA SER A 114 9.31 -6.38 5.72
C SER A 114 8.76 -6.45 4.30
N SER A 115 9.63 -6.60 3.29
CA SER A 115 9.25 -6.73 1.89
C SER A 115 8.42 -7.99 1.63
N ILE A 116 8.79 -9.13 2.22
CA ILE A 116 8.02 -10.38 2.09
C ILE A 116 6.64 -10.23 2.70
N ARG A 117 6.55 -9.63 3.88
CA ARG A 117 5.26 -9.35 4.54
C ARG A 117 4.39 -8.42 3.69
N LEU A 118 4.99 -7.41 3.07
CA LEU A 118 4.30 -6.48 2.16
C LEU A 118 3.73 -7.24 0.95
N ALA A 119 4.55 -8.06 0.30
CA ALA A 119 4.15 -8.88 -0.84
C ALA A 119 3.06 -9.90 -0.45
N ALA A 120 3.18 -10.55 0.71
CA ALA A 120 2.17 -11.48 1.22
C ALA A 120 0.84 -10.77 1.49
N LYS A 121 0.86 -9.54 2.02
CA LYS A 121 -0.36 -8.73 2.22
C LYS A 121 -1.01 -8.38 0.88
N GLN A 122 -0.23 -7.95 -0.10
CA GLN A 122 -0.73 -7.67 -1.46
C GLN A 122 -1.35 -8.93 -2.07
N GLU A 123 -0.65 -10.06 -2.02
CA GLU A 123 -1.11 -11.35 -2.54
C GLU A 123 -2.42 -11.81 -1.89
N MET A 124 -2.54 -11.68 -0.57
CA MET A 124 -3.78 -11.97 0.17
C MET A 124 -4.95 -11.11 -0.33
N ILE A 125 -4.73 -9.81 -0.56
CA ILE A 125 -5.77 -8.88 -1.03
C ILE A 125 -6.19 -9.24 -2.47
N ILE A 126 -5.23 -9.52 -3.36
CA ILE A 126 -5.51 -9.91 -4.74
C ILE A 126 -6.24 -11.25 -4.79
N THR A 127 -5.89 -12.21 -3.92
CA THR A 127 -6.63 -13.47 -3.78
C THR A 127 -8.09 -13.23 -3.39
N GLN A 128 -8.35 -12.34 -2.43
CA GLN A 128 -9.73 -11.95 -2.07
C GLN A 128 -10.48 -11.34 -3.25
N ALA A 129 -9.79 -10.54 -4.07
CA ALA A 129 -10.37 -9.93 -5.26
C ALA A 129 -10.67 -10.95 -6.37
N ALA A 130 -9.75 -11.88 -6.64
CA ALA A 130 -9.86 -12.88 -7.69
C ALA A 130 -11.07 -13.81 -7.49
N VAL A 131 -11.37 -14.20 -6.24
CA VAL A 131 -12.53 -15.05 -5.88
C VAL A 131 -13.87 -14.42 -6.28
N LYS A 132 -13.94 -13.10 -6.49
CA LYS A 132 -15.17 -12.41 -6.90
C LYS A 132 -15.49 -12.56 -8.38
N TYR A 133 -14.51 -12.90 -9.23
CA TYR A 133 -14.71 -13.15 -10.65
C TYR A 133 -14.99 -14.64 -10.91
N ARG A 134 -16.05 -15.16 -10.26
CA ARG A 134 -16.39 -16.60 -10.19
C ARG A 134 -16.54 -17.31 -11.55
N ASP A 135 -16.84 -16.57 -12.62
CA ASP A 135 -17.10 -17.12 -13.94
C ASP A 135 -15.83 -17.34 -14.79
N ARG A 136 -14.66 -16.93 -14.27
CA ARG A 136 -13.38 -17.01 -14.96
C ARG A 136 -12.41 -17.95 -14.22
N ASN A 137 -11.42 -18.48 -14.91
CA ASN A 137 -10.38 -19.32 -14.31
C ASN A 137 -9.61 -18.53 -13.24
N TYR A 138 -9.65 -19.01 -11.99
CA TYR A 138 -9.04 -18.33 -10.84
C TYR A 138 -7.56 -18.01 -11.05
N ASP A 139 -6.77 -18.95 -11.56
CA ASP A 139 -5.31 -18.78 -11.71
C ASP A 139 -4.98 -17.70 -12.75
N GLU A 140 -5.81 -17.59 -13.78
CA GLU A 140 -5.64 -16.59 -14.83
C GLU A 140 -6.06 -15.21 -14.34
N VAL A 141 -7.21 -15.11 -13.67
CA VAL A 141 -7.67 -13.87 -13.03
C VAL A 141 -6.64 -13.36 -12.04
N PHE A 142 -6.13 -14.23 -11.18
CA PHE A 142 -5.11 -13.85 -10.19
C PHE A 142 -3.86 -13.27 -10.86
N LYS A 143 -3.35 -13.91 -11.92
CA LYS A 143 -2.18 -13.41 -12.68
C LYS A 143 -2.46 -12.05 -13.31
N ILE A 144 -3.65 -11.86 -13.90
CA ILE A 144 -4.04 -10.58 -14.51
C ILE A 144 -4.12 -9.49 -13.43
N LEU A 145 -4.83 -9.74 -12.33
CA LEU A 145 -4.97 -8.77 -11.24
C LEU A 145 -3.62 -8.42 -10.60
N LYS A 146 -2.74 -9.41 -10.41
CA LYS A 146 -1.38 -9.17 -9.92
C LYS A 146 -0.58 -8.30 -10.87
N LYS A 147 -0.65 -8.56 -12.18
CA LYS A 147 -0.02 -7.74 -13.21
C LYS A 147 -0.53 -6.30 -13.19
N ILE A 148 -1.84 -6.10 -13.06
CA ILE A 148 -2.44 -4.76 -12.95
C ILE A 148 -1.96 -4.04 -11.68
N SER A 149 -1.87 -4.74 -10.55
CA SER A 149 -1.38 -4.14 -9.29
C SER A 149 0.11 -3.78 -9.34
N ASP A 150 0.91 -4.53 -10.09
CA ASP A 150 2.36 -4.34 -10.22
C ASP A 150 2.72 -3.22 -11.22
N MET A 151 1.82 -2.89 -12.16
CA MET A 151 2.04 -1.77 -13.08
C MET A 151 2.07 -0.43 -12.33
N SER A 152 2.97 0.47 -12.75
CA SER A 152 3.00 1.85 -12.28
C SER A 152 1.70 2.55 -12.67
N SER A 153 1.07 3.23 -11.71
CA SER A 153 -0.05 4.12 -12.00
C SER A 153 0.47 5.38 -12.70
N LYS A 154 -0.42 6.09 -13.40
CA LYS A 154 -0.03 7.22 -14.27
C LYS A 154 0.77 8.30 -13.53
N ASN A 155 0.42 8.59 -12.27
CA ASN A 155 1.10 9.61 -11.46
C ASN A 155 2.06 9.02 -10.41
N GLY A 156 2.13 7.69 -10.29
CA GLY A 156 3.05 6.99 -9.38
C GLY A 156 2.85 7.27 -7.89
N GLN A 157 1.69 7.80 -7.49
CA GLN A 157 1.34 8.17 -6.11
C GLN A 157 0.75 7.01 -5.31
N LEU A 158 0.36 5.92 -5.98
CA LEU A 158 -0.20 4.74 -5.32
C LEU A 158 0.85 3.66 -5.07
N GLY A 159 0.94 3.22 -3.81
CA GLY A 159 1.72 2.05 -3.43
C GLY A 159 1.09 0.73 -3.88
N PRO A 160 1.83 -0.39 -3.80
CA PRO A 160 1.35 -1.71 -4.23
C PRO A 160 0.14 -2.22 -3.41
N ILE A 161 0.09 -1.91 -2.11
CA ILE A 161 -1.07 -2.26 -1.26
C ILE A 161 -2.29 -1.45 -1.68
N GLU A 162 -2.14 -0.14 -1.88
CA GLU A 162 -3.27 0.73 -2.23
C GLU A 162 -3.91 0.29 -3.54
N LYS A 163 -3.11 -0.04 -4.56
CA LYS A 163 -3.62 -0.61 -5.82
C LYS A 163 -4.37 -1.92 -5.61
N ALA A 164 -3.83 -2.83 -4.79
CA ALA A 164 -4.52 -4.07 -4.47
C ALA A 164 -5.85 -3.82 -3.73
N GLU A 165 -5.90 -2.83 -2.84
CA GLU A 165 -7.12 -2.44 -2.13
C GLU A 165 -8.17 -1.84 -3.07
N ILE A 166 -7.75 -1.01 -4.05
CA ILE A 166 -8.63 -0.51 -5.12
C ILE A 166 -9.20 -1.69 -5.91
N ILE A 167 -8.35 -2.60 -6.39
CA ILE A 167 -8.78 -3.79 -7.14
C ILE A 167 -9.82 -4.59 -6.35
N ARG A 168 -9.55 -4.84 -5.06
CA ARG A 168 -10.50 -5.53 -4.18
C ARG A 168 -11.81 -4.77 -4.03
N PHE A 169 -11.75 -3.45 -3.80
CA PHE A 169 -12.96 -2.65 -3.61
C PHE A 169 -13.86 -2.65 -4.85
N LEU A 170 -13.28 -2.59 -6.04
CA LEU A 170 -13.98 -2.58 -7.32
C LEU A 170 -14.48 -3.97 -7.72
N SER A 171 -13.72 -5.04 -7.43
CA SER A 171 -14.17 -6.41 -7.73
C SER A 171 -15.41 -6.81 -6.93
N TYR A 172 -15.52 -6.37 -5.67
CA TYR A 172 -16.73 -6.56 -4.87
C TYR A 172 -17.96 -5.84 -5.43
N ARG A 173 -17.75 -4.80 -6.23
CA ARG A 173 -18.79 -4.04 -6.94
C ARG A 173 -19.02 -4.53 -8.36
N LYS A 174 -18.39 -5.65 -8.74
CA LYS A 174 -18.52 -6.30 -10.05
C LYS A 174 -18.14 -5.39 -11.23
N ILE A 175 -17.13 -4.54 -11.06
CA ILE A 175 -16.51 -3.85 -12.21
C ILE A 175 -15.68 -4.88 -12.99
N ASP A 176 -15.76 -4.86 -14.32
CA ASP A 176 -14.99 -5.78 -15.16
C ASP A 176 -13.48 -5.55 -15.06
N ILE A 177 -12.72 -6.65 -15.19
CA ILE A 177 -11.26 -6.66 -15.06
C ILE A 177 -10.59 -5.68 -16.04
N GLU A 178 -11.16 -5.55 -17.24
CA GLU A 178 -10.67 -4.70 -18.33
C GLU A 178 -10.60 -3.21 -17.93
N TYR A 179 -11.51 -2.77 -17.06
CA TYR A 179 -11.60 -1.37 -16.63
C TYR A 179 -10.76 -1.05 -15.39
N LEU A 180 -10.21 -2.07 -14.70
CA LEU A 180 -9.51 -1.86 -13.44
C LEU A 180 -8.27 -0.97 -13.59
N SER A 181 -7.52 -1.12 -14.68
CA SER A 181 -6.32 -0.30 -14.90
C SER A 181 -6.66 1.18 -15.03
N GLU A 182 -7.72 1.51 -15.77
CA GLU A 182 -8.18 2.88 -15.94
C GLU A 182 -8.81 3.41 -14.65
N ALA A 183 -9.63 2.61 -13.96
CA ALA A 183 -10.21 2.96 -12.68
C ALA A 183 -9.16 3.28 -11.60
N ILE A 184 -8.05 2.53 -11.54
CA ILE A 184 -6.93 2.83 -10.62
C ILE A 184 -6.37 4.23 -10.89
N ASN A 185 -6.19 4.61 -12.16
CA ASN A 185 -5.65 5.92 -12.52
C ASN A 185 -6.63 7.05 -12.19
N VAL A 186 -7.94 6.83 -12.35
CA VAL A 186 -8.96 7.83 -11.96
C VAL A 186 -9.01 7.98 -10.45
N VAL A 187 -8.96 6.88 -9.68
CA VAL A 187 -8.91 6.92 -8.22
C VAL A 187 -7.65 7.62 -7.73
N GLU A 188 -6.50 7.36 -8.35
CA GLU A 188 -5.26 8.09 -8.07
C GLU A 188 -5.44 9.59 -8.28
N LEU A 189 -6.03 9.98 -9.41
CA LEU A 189 -6.27 11.39 -9.71
C LEU A 189 -7.19 12.03 -8.67
N ILE A 190 -8.31 11.38 -8.30
CA ILE A 190 -9.24 11.88 -7.28
C ILE A 190 -8.50 12.06 -5.94
N LYS A 191 -7.75 11.04 -5.50
CA LYS A 191 -6.97 11.08 -4.25
C LYS A 191 -5.97 12.23 -4.25
N THR A 192 -5.25 12.43 -5.36
CA THR A 192 -4.23 13.49 -5.48
C THR A 192 -4.85 14.88 -5.54
N VAL A 193 -5.92 15.07 -6.32
CA VAL A 193 -6.57 16.38 -6.51
C VAL A 193 -7.29 16.82 -5.24
N GLN A 194 -7.98 15.90 -4.56
CA GLN A 194 -8.74 16.19 -3.35
C GLN A 194 -7.90 16.07 -2.06
N GLN A 195 -6.65 15.59 -2.17
CA GLN A 195 -5.74 15.37 -1.03
C GLN A 195 -6.37 14.55 0.11
N CYS A 196 -7.15 13.53 -0.24
CA CYS A 196 -7.92 12.73 0.72
C CYS A 196 -7.37 11.31 0.89
N GLU A 197 -7.90 10.58 1.88
CA GLU A 197 -7.56 9.17 2.08
C GLU A 197 -8.09 8.29 0.94
N LEU A 198 -7.47 7.13 0.74
CA LEU A 198 -7.86 6.17 -0.31
C LEU A 198 -9.33 5.74 -0.19
N SER A 199 -9.84 5.58 1.03
CA SER A 199 -11.22 5.18 1.33
C SER A 199 -12.25 6.19 0.82
N GLU A 200 -11.95 7.48 0.99
CA GLU A 200 -12.77 8.60 0.53
C GLU A 200 -12.73 8.68 -0.99
N ALA A 201 -11.53 8.68 -1.58
CA ALA A 201 -11.34 8.71 -3.03
C ALA A 201 -12.09 7.56 -3.73
N LEU A 202 -12.03 6.34 -3.18
CA LEU A 202 -12.78 5.17 -3.68
C LEU A 202 -14.29 5.34 -3.57
N THR A 203 -14.77 5.96 -2.48
CA THR A 203 -16.19 6.21 -2.26
C THR A 203 -16.72 7.25 -3.25
N LEU A 204 -15.99 8.35 -3.47
CA LEU A 204 -16.35 9.35 -4.47
C LEU A 204 -16.31 8.76 -5.88
N PHE A 205 -15.22 8.10 -6.25
CA PHE A 205 -15.09 7.41 -7.52
C PHE A 205 -16.32 6.52 -7.82
N TYR A 206 -16.69 5.66 -6.86
CA TYR A 206 -17.80 4.74 -7.08
C TYR A 206 -19.15 5.46 -7.16
N ASN A 207 -19.36 6.52 -6.38
CA ASN A 207 -20.57 7.32 -6.49
C ASN A 207 -20.67 7.98 -7.87
N LEU A 208 -19.59 8.56 -8.38
CA LEU A 208 -19.55 9.17 -9.71
C LEU A 208 -19.78 8.12 -10.81
N TYR A 209 -19.11 6.97 -10.71
CA TYR A 209 -19.34 5.83 -11.61
C TYR A 209 -20.81 5.39 -11.62
N ALA A 210 -21.42 5.22 -10.45
CA ALA A 210 -22.83 4.83 -10.36
C ALA A 210 -23.76 5.86 -11.00
N LEU A 211 -23.47 7.15 -10.86
CA LEU A 211 -24.23 8.23 -11.49
C LEU A 211 -24.06 8.25 -13.02
N ASP A 212 -22.84 7.99 -13.53
CA ASP A 212 -22.57 7.87 -14.97
C ASP A 212 -23.37 6.71 -15.60
N VAL A 213 -23.37 5.55 -14.95
CA VAL A 213 -24.16 4.37 -15.38
C VAL A 213 -25.66 4.70 -15.40
N ILE A 214 -26.19 5.33 -14.35
CA ILE A 214 -27.62 5.72 -14.28
C ILE A 214 -28.00 6.71 -15.38
N SER A 215 -27.05 7.57 -15.78
CA SER A 215 -27.23 8.60 -16.82
C SER A 215 -27.19 8.02 -18.25
N GLY A 216 -27.00 6.70 -18.40
CA GLY A 216 -26.99 6.02 -19.70
C GLY A 216 -25.60 5.67 -20.22
N GLY A 217 -24.56 5.72 -19.37
CA GLY A 217 -23.25 5.17 -19.70
C GLY A 217 -23.32 3.64 -19.82
N ASN A 218 -23.13 3.11 -21.02
CA ASN A 218 -23.19 1.66 -21.28
C ASN A 218 -21.89 0.92 -20.90
N GLU A 219 -20.75 1.59 -20.98
CA GLU A 219 -19.42 1.04 -20.67
C GLU A 219 -18.66 2.01 -19.76
N PHE A 220 -17.79 1.52 -18.89
CA PHE A 220 -16.96 2.40 -18.05
C PHE A 220 -16.08 3.32 -18.92
N SER A 221 -15.97 4.59 -18.55
CA SER A 221 -15.05 5.55 -19.15
C SER A 221 -14.48 6.46 -18.08
N GLY A 222 -13.17 6.42 -17.89
CA GLY A 222 -12.47 7.29 -16.97
C GLY A 222 -12.65 8.76 -17.32
N ASP A 223 -12.62 9.12 -18.60
CA ASP A 223 -12.80 10.50 -19.07
C ASP A 223 -14.16 11.10 -18.68
N ARG A 224 -15.23 10.30 -18.61
CA ARG A 224 -16.53 10.79 -18.12
C ARG A 224 -16.49 11.10 -16.63
N ILE A 225 -15.89 10.22 -15.83
CA ILE A 225 -15.73 10.44 -14.39
C ILE A 225 -14.82 11.63 -14.13
N ILE A 226 -13.75 11.80 -14.91
CA ILE A 226 -12.85 12.96 -14.82
C ILE A 226 -13.61 14.25 -15.10
N ARG A 227 -14.43 14.31 -16.16
CA ARG A 227 -15.28 15.50 -16.41
C ARG A 227 -16.26 15.81 -15.27
N MET A 228 -16.83 14.77 -14.65
CA MET A 228 -17.67 14.97 -13.46
C MET A 228 -16.86 15.49 -12.27
N MET A 229 -15.59 15.09 -12.15
CA MET A 229 -14.67 15.60 -11.14
C MET A 229 -14.32 17.07 -11.38
N ASP A 230 -14.11 17.48 -12.63
CA ASP A 230 -13.81 18.87 -12.98
C ASP A 230 -14.93 19.82 -12.50
N GLU A 231 -16.20 19.41 -12.63
CA GLU A 231 -17.35 20.16 -12.11
C GLU A 231 -17.32 20.31 -10.58
N ILE A 232 -16.74 19.34 -9.87
CA ILE A 232 -16.61 19.36 -8.40
C ILE A 232 -15.47 20.30 -7.99
N VAL A 233 -14.32 20.19 -8.64
CA VAL A 233 -13.10 20.94 -8.28
C VAL A 233 -13.26 22.45 -8.48
N VAL A 234 -14.13 22.86 -9.41
CA VAL A 234 -14.41 24.28 -9.67
C VAL A 234 -15.33 24.91 -8.60
N LEU A 235 -15.96 24.12 -7.73
CA LEU A 235 -16.79 24.66 -6.65
C LEU A 235 -15.90 25.30 -5.56
N PRO A 236 -16.18 26.54 -5.13
CA PRO A 236 -15.40 27.22 -4.10
C PRO A 236 -15.83 26.78 -2.69
N VAL A 237 -15.82 25.47 -2.44
CA VAL A 237 -16.12 24.84 -1.14
C VAL A 237 -15.00 23.88 -0.77
N SER A 238 -14.84 23.65 0.53
CA SER A 238 -13.91 22.61 0.99
C SER A 238 -14.39 21.22 0.57
N HIS A 239 -13.46 20.25 0.55
CA HIS A 239 -13.77 18.87 0.23
C HIS A 239 -14.82 18.25 1.16
N GLU A 240 -14.74 18.57 2.45
CA GLU A 240 -15.66 18.06 3.48
C GLU A 240 -17.08 18.60 3.27
N GLU A 241 -17.21 19.89 3.00
CA GLU A 241 -18.49 20.54 2.68
C GLU A 241 -19.10 19.97 1.41
N PHE A 242 -18.29 19.77 0.37
CA PHE A 242 -18.75 19.12 -0.86
C PHE A 242 -19.26 17.71 -0.58
N TYR A 243 -18.53 16.90 0.17
CA TYR A 243 -18.99 15.55 0.50
C TYR A 243 -20.30 15.55 1.28
N TYR A 244 -20.47 16.49 2.20
CA TYR A 244 -21.71 16.64 2.93
C TYR A 244 -22.88 16.98 1.99
N LEU A 245 -22.73 18.00 1.14
CA LEU A 245 -23.71 18.39 0.12
C LEU A 245 -24.05 17.20 -0.79
N PHE A 246 -23.03 16.58 -1.35
CA PHE A 246 -23.19 15.51 -2.31
C PHE A 246 -23.85 14.28 -1.69
N ASN A 247 -23.49 13.88 -0.47
CA ASN A 247 -24.12 12.73 0.18
C ASN A 247 -25.61 12.95 0.49
N LYS A 248 -26.01 14.18 0.82
CA LYS A 248 -27.42 14.53 1.04
C LYS A 248 -28.22 14.59 -0.27
N LEU A 249 -27.63 15.14 -1.33
CA LEU A 249 -28.34 15.46 -2.57
C LEU A 249 -28.21 14.40 -3.67
N LYS A 250 -27.22 13.49 -3.62
CA LYS A 250 -26.98 12.47 -4.66
C LYS A 250 -28.19 11.57 -4.92
N LYS A 251 -29.05 11.37 -3.92
CA LYS A 251 -30.27 10.56 -4.06
C LYS A 251 -31.23 11.14 -5.11
N LYS A 252 -31.31 12.47 -5.26
CA LYS A 252 -32.11 13.12 -6.31
C LYS A 252 -31.56 12.82 -7.70
N VAL A 253 -30.23 12.80 -7.83
CA VAL A 253 -29.56 12.43 -9.09
C VAL A 253 -29.81 10.96 -9.42
N MET A 254 -29.67 10.07 -8.42
CA MET A 254 -29.94 8.64 -8.60
C MET A 254 -31.39 8.34 -9.00
N ARG A 255 -32.34 9.15 -8.53
CA ARG A 255 -33.76 9.07 -8.89
C ARG A 255 -34.12 9.75 -10.21
N LYS A 256 -33.14 10.34 -10.90
CA LYS A 256 -33.31 11.10 -12.15
C LYS A 256 -34.22 12.32 -12.01
N GLU A 257 -34.38 12.84 -10.78
CA GLU A 257 -35.14 14.08 -10.52
C GLU A 257 -34.35 15.31 -11.02
N ILE A 258 -33.01 15.25 -10.96
CA ILE A 258 -32.09 16.27 -11.46
C ILE A 258 -30.85 15.59 -12.06
N THR A 259 -30.28 16.16 -13.13
CA THR A 259 -29.00 15.66 -13.67
C THR A 259 -27.82 16.13 -12.81
N PHE A 260 -26.72 15.37 -12.81
CA PHE A 260 -25.52 15.73 -12.05
C PHE A 260 -25.01 17.14 -12.39
N ILE A 261 -24.92 17.47 -13.68
CA ILE A 261 -24.48 18.79 -14.17
C ILE A 261 -25.40 19.90 -13.65
N ASN A 262 -26.73 19.70 -13.72
CA ASN A 262 -27.68 20.69 -13.21
C ASN A 262 -27.60 20.84 -11.69
N LEU A 263 -27.34 19.76 -10.96
CA LEU A 263 -27.12 19.83 -9.52
C LEU A 263 -25.87 20.65 -9.19
N MET A 264 -24.74 20.37 -9.84
CA MET A 264 -23.49 21.12 -9.63
C MET A 264 -23.66 22.60 -9.98
N ARG A 265 -24.36 22.91 -11.08
CA ARG A 265 -24.69 24.29 -11.46
C ARG A 265 -25.52 25.00 -10.38
N LYS A 266 -26.58 24.37 -9.86
CA LYS A 266 -27.41 24.96 -8.80
C LYS A 266 -26.62 25.18 -7.52
N ILE A 267 -25.81 24.21 -7.10
CA ILE A 267 -24.93 24.35 -5.93
C ILE A 267 -23.99 25.54 -6.13
N LYS A 268 -23.34 25.65 -7.29
CA LYS A 268 -22.47 26.78 -7.65
C LYS A 268 -23.20 28.12 -7.57
N GLU A 269 -24.41 28.21 -8.10
CA GLU A 269 -25.24 29.43 -8.05
C GLU A 269 -25.60 29.83 -6.62
N TYR A 270 -25.93 28.88 -5.75
CA TYR A 270 -26.27 29.18 -4.36
C TYR A 270 -25.05 29.57 -3.53
N ILE A 271 -23.89 28.94 -3.76
CA ILE A 271 -22.64 29.35 -3.12
C ILE A 271 -22.28 30.78 -3.52
N TYR A 272 -22.43 31.16 -4.80
CA TYR A 272 -22.19 32.55 -5.22
C TYR A 272 -23.19 33.56 -4.67
N LYS A 273 -24.39 33.11 -4.28
CA LYS A 273 -25.37 33.93 -3.54
C LYS A 273 -25.02 34.06 -2.05
N GLY A 274 -23.96 33.40 -1.58
CA GLY A 274 -23.50 33.45 -0.19
C GLY A 274 -24.30 32.55 0.75
N MET A 275 -25.05 31.57 0.24
CA MET A 275 -25.77 30.60 1.08
C MET A 275 -24.81 29.63 1.74
N ASP A 276 -25.11 29.28 2.98
CA ASP A 276 -24.39 28.24 3.69
C ASP A 276 -24.76 26.83 3.17
N VAL A 277 -23.87 25.88 3.39
CA VAL A 277 -24.02 24.48 2.99
C VAL A 277 -25.33 23.86 3.50
N GLU A 278 -25.74 24.16 4.74
CA GLU A 278 -26.99 23.65 5.30
C GLU A 278 -28.23 24.23 4.61
N GLU A 279 -28.21 25.52 4.29
CA GLU A 279 -29.27 26.22 3.56
C GLU A 279 -29.43 25.65 2.14
N ILE A 280 -28.31 25.40 1.46
CA ILE A 280 -28.28 24.78 0.14
C ILE A 280 -28.93 23.39 0.19
N VAL A 281 -28.63 22.59 1.21
CA VAL A 281 -29.27 21.28 1.38
C VAL A 281 -30.78 21.44 1.56
N GLN A 282 -31.24 22.38 2.39
CA GLN A 282 -32.67 22.59 2.62
C GLN A 282 -33.39 22.98 1.33
N GLU A 283 -32.91 24.01 0.62
CA GLU A 283 -33.47 24.49 -0.64
C GLU A 283 -33.49 23.43 -1.74
N LEU A 284 -32.43 22.63 -1.84
CA LEU A 284 -32.33 21.57 -2.84
C LEU A 284 -32.95 20.24 -2.39
N SER A 285 -33.42 20.10 -1.15
CA SER A 285 -34.07 18.88 -0.66
C SER A 285 -35.58 18.88 -0.90
N TYR A 286 -36.22 20.06 -0.90
CA TYR A 286 -37.60 20.25 -1.36
C TYR A 286 -37.71 20.27 -2.89
#